data_AF-E3J345-F1
#
_entry.id   AF-E3J345-F1
#
_cell.length_a   1.000
_cell.length_b   1.000
_cell.length_c   1.000
_cell.angle_alpha   90.00
_cell.angle_beta   90.00
_cell.angle_gamma   90.00
#
_symmetry.space_group_name_H-M   'P 1'
#
loop_
_entity.id
_entity.type
_entity.pdbx_description
1 polymer ?
#
loop_
_entity_poly.entity_id
_entity_poly.type
_entity_poly.pdbx_seq_one_letter_code
_entity_poly.pdbx_strand_id
1 'polypeptide(L)'
;MIATPALAAAVVGTGLVATQPASAAARPSAAHFLSAVVPCESGGNPRAVNSIGAGGLFQFLPSTWHGLGGRGLPQNASVSEQWAKAYKLYAQQGTSPWYASKGCWGHKI
;
A
#
# COMPACT_ATOMS: atom_id res chain seq x y z
N MET A 1 46.05 -39.30 25.05
CA MET A 1 44.72 -39.88 24.83
C MET A 1 44.29 -39.53 23.42
N ILE A 2 44.00 -40.55 22.61
CA ILE A 2 43.58 -40.42 21.21
C ILE A 2 42.07 -40.14 21.17
N ALA A 3 41.63 -39.19 20.35
CA ALA A 3 40.29 -39.18 19.78
C ALA A 3 40.33 -38.53 18.39
N THR A 4 39.92 -39.32 17.42
CA THR A 4 39.91 -39.16 15.95
C THR A 4 38.86 -38.17 15.45
N PRO A 5 39.01 -37.62 14.22
CA PRO A 5 37.92 -36.92 13.54
C PRO A 5 36.98 -37.94 12.87
N ALA A 6 35.68 -37.85 13.14
CA ALA A 6 34.66 -38.61 12.43
C ALA A 6 34.22 -37.85 11.17
N LEU A 7 34.21 -38.59 10.06
CA LEU A 7 33.92 -38.14 8.70
C LEU A 7 32.46 -37.72 8.51
N ALA A 8 32.26 -36.72 7.64
CA ALA A 8 30.97 -36.29 7.13
C ALA A 8 30.32 -37.39 6.25
N ALA A 9 29.03 -37.63 6.45
CA ALA A 9 28.19 -38.38 5.52
C ALA A 9 27.35 -37.39 4.70
N ALA A 10 27.71 -37.23 3.42
CA ALA A 10 26.87 -36.54 2.44
C ALA A 10 25.74 -37.49 2.01
N VAL A 11 24.51 -37.17 2.39
CA VAL A 11 23.31 -37.82 1.83
C VAL A 11 23.00 -37.14 0.49
N VAL A 12 23.23 -37.87 -0.60
CA VAL A 12 22.68 -37.51 -1.92
C VAL A 12 21.21 -37.88 -1.90
N GLY A 13 20.38 -36.96 -1.41
CA GLY A 13 18.94 -37.00 -1.63
C GLY A 13 18.62 -36.14 -2.85
N THR A 14 18.03 -36.73 -3.89
CA THR A 14 17.24 -35.99 -4.89
C THR A 14 15.96 -35.49 -4.22
N GLY A 15 16.11 -34.57 -3.27
CA GLY A 15 15.03 -33.82 -2.69
C GLY A 15 14.79 -32.62 -3.59
N LEU A 16 13.60 -32.55 -4.20
CA LEU A 16 13.05 -31.26 -4.60
C LEU A 16 13.02 -30.41 -3.34
N VAL A 17 14.03 -29.56 -3.17
CA VAL A 17 14.00 -28.49 -2.18
C VAL A 17 12.93 -27.53 -2.67
N ALA A 18 11.68 -27.79 -2.29
CA ALA A 18 10.65 -26.77 -2.32
C ALA A 18 11.11 -25.71 -1.31
N THR A 19 11.85 -24.72 -1.81
CA THR A 19 12.03 -23.45 -1.11
C THR A 19 10.65 -22.87 -0.91
N GLN A 20 10.05 -23.12 0.25
CA GLN A 20 8.82 -22.47 0.65
C GLN A 20 9.11 -20.97 0.61
N PRO A 21 8.40 -20.17 -0.20
CA PRO A 21 8.54 -18.73 -0.10
C PRO A 21 8.13 -18.38 1.34
N ALA A 22 8.97 -17.63 2.04
CA ALA A 22 8.53 -16.95 3.25
C ALA A 22 7.24 -16.22 2.88
N SER A 23 6.15 -16.50 3.60
CA SER A 23 4.86 -15.84 3.40
C SER A 23 5.02 -14.37 3.72
N ALA A 24 5.53 -13.60 2.76
CA ALA A 24 5.34 -12.17 2.70
C ALA A 24 3.82 -11.99 2.62
N ALA A 25 3.22 -11.47 3.69
CA ALA A 25 1.80 -11.14 3.69
C ALA A 25 1.49 -10.41 2.37
N ALA A 26 0.63 -11.01 1.56
CA ALA A 26 0.28 -10.46 0.27
C ALA A 26 -0.28 -9.04 0.52
N ARG A 27 0.41 -8.01 0.01
CA ARG A 27 -0.13 -6.66 0.10
C ARG A 27 -1.46 -6.65 -0.65
N PRO A 28 -2.53 -6.07 -0.06
CA PRO A 28 -3.79 -5.93 -0.78
C PRO A 28 -3.51 -5.19 -2.09
N SER A 29 -4.17 -5.61 -3.17
CA SER A 29 -4.01 -4.93 -4.45
C SER A 29 -4.31 -3.44 -4.26
N ALA A 30 -3.60 -2.57 -5.01
CA ALA A 30 -3.79 -1.13 -4.88
C ALA A 30 -5.27 -0.75 -5.06
N ALA A 31 -5.98 -1.41 -5.99
CA ALA A 31 -7.38 -1.17 -6.22
C ALA A 31 -8.26 -1.55 -5.02
N HIS A 32 -8.00 -2.72 -4.40
CA HIS A 32 -8.75 -3.16 -3.23
C HIS A 32 -8.53 -2.22 -2.04
N PHE A 33 -7.26 -1.89 -1.76
CA PHE A 33 -6.89 -0.96 -0.69
C PHE A 33 -7.49 0.43 -0.90
N LEU A 34 -7.30 1.04 -2.07
CA LEU A 34 -7.79 2.39 -2.34
C LEU A 34 -9.33 2.46 -2.30
N SER A 35 -10.02 1.40 -2.70
CA SER A 35 -11.48 1.32 -2.56
C SER A 35 -11.94 1.30 -1.11
N ALA A 36 -11.17 0.69 -0.20
CA ALA A 36 -11.45 0.71 1.24
C ALA A 36 -11.15 2.08 1.88
N VAL A 37 -10.19 2.83 1.35
CA VAL A 37 -9.79 4.18 1.83
C VAL A 37 -10.85 5.23 1.51
N VAL A 38 -11.40 5.25 0.29
CA VAL A 38 -12.37 6.27 -0.16
C VAL A 38 -13.51 6.56 0.83
N PRO A 39 -14.27 5.57 1.34
CA PRO A 39 -15.35 5.84 2.28
C PRO A 39 -14.85 6.39 3.62
N CYS A 40 -13.61 6.09 4.00
CA CYS A 40 -13.00 6.57 5.25
C CYS A 40 -12.53 8.02 5.15
N GLU A 41 -11.98 8.42 4.00
CA GLU A 41 -11.42 9.76 3.79
C GLU A 41 -12.50 10.79 3.46
N SER A 42 -13.45 10.43 2.59
CA SER A 42 -14.38 11.39 1.99
C SER A 42 -15.85 10.95 2.03
N GLY A 43 -16.15 9.77 2.56
CA GLY A 43 -17.47 9.15 2.39
C GLY A 43 -17.84 8.90 0.93
N GLY A 44 -16.87 8.90 0.01
CA GLY A 44 -17.10 8.80 -1.43
C GLY A 44 -17.38 10.13 -2.14
N ASN A 45 -17.24 11.27 -1.47
CA ASN A 45 -17.45 12.58 -2.09
C ASN A 45 -16.17 13.09 -2.78
N PRO A 46 -16.12 13.17 -4.12
CA PRO A 46 -14.92 13.61 -4.85
C PRO A 46 -14.64 15.11 -4.73
N ARG A 47 -15.57 15.87 -4.13
CA ARG A 47 -15.42 17.30 -3.87
C ARG A 47 -15.22 17.62 -2.38
N ALA A 48 -15.02 16.62 -1.54
CA ALA A 48 -14.76 16.82 -0.11
C ALA A 48 -13.52 17.69 0.10
N VAL A 49 -13.58 18.54 1.13
CA VAL A 49 -12.45 19.35 1.62
C VAL A 49 -12.55 19.40 3.14
N ASN A 50 -11.47 19.07 3.84
CA ASN A 50 -11.44 19.15 5.30
C ASN A 50 -10.87 20.50 5.78
N SER A 51 -10.84 20.71 7.10
CA SER A 51 -10.40 21.96 7.72
C SER A 51 -8.95 22.35 7.44
N ILE A 52 -8.09 21.40 7.06
CA ILE A 52 -6.68 21.64 6.71
C ILE A 52 -6.45 21.79 5.20
N GLY A 53 -7.53 21.82 4.40
CA GLY A 53 -7.48 21.99 2.95
C GLY A 53 -7.10 20.74 2.17
N ALA A 54 -7.07 19.57 2.81
CA ALA A 54 -6.97 18.30 2.09
C ALA A 54 -8.30 17.99 1.41
N GLY A 55 -8.27 17.48 0.18
CA GLY A 55 -9.50 17.31 -0.60
C GLY A 55 -9.52 16.17 -1.60
N GLY A 56 -10.70 15.96 -2.16
CA GLY A 56 -11.01 14.86 -3.08
C GLY A 56 -11.29 13.54 -2.37
N LEU A 57 -11.50 12.48 -3.15
CA LEU A 57 -11.86 11.14 -2.68
C LEU A 57 -10.89 10.58 -1.64
N PHE A 58 -9.61 10.93 -1.78
CA PHE A 58 -8.49 10.41 -0.98
C PHE A 58 -7.91 11.45 -0.01
N GLN A 59 -8.58 12.61 0.14
CA GLN A 59 -8.14 13.71 1.00
C GLN A 59 -6.65 14.05 0.81
N PHE A 60 -6.25 14.32 -0.43
CA PHE A 60 -4.87 14.76 -0.71
C PHE A 60 -4.62 16.14 -0.15
N LEU A 61 -3.50 16.33 0.54
CA LEU A 61 -2.96 17.67 0.78
C LEU A 61 -2.56 18.30 -0.57
N PRO A 62 -2.73 19.64 -0.75
CA PRO A 62 -2.34 20.31 -1.99
C PRO A 62 -0.87 20.09 -2.36
N SER A 63 0.05 20.07 -1.39
CA SER A 63 1.47 19.79 -1.63
C SER A 63 1.71 18.40 -2.21
N THR A 64 1.08 17.37 -1.64
CA THR A 64 1.15 16.00 -2.14
C THR A 64 0.56 15.89 -3.55
N TRP A 65 -0.59 16.51 -3.78
CA TRP A 65 -1.25 16.55 -5.10
C TRP A 65 -0.32 17.11 -6.19
N HIS A 66 0.28 18.28 -5.92
CA HIS A 66 1.23 18.90 -6.83
C HIS A 66 2.51 18.06 -7.01
N GLY A 67 3.03 17.44 -5.94
CA GLY A 67 4.18 16.53 -6.01
C GLY A 67 3.95 15.30 -6.89
N LEU A 68 2.70 14.85 -7.01
CA LEU A 68 2.30 13.79 -7.93
C LEU A 68 2.08 14.28 -9.38
N GLY A 69 2.29 15.57 -9.63
CA GLY A 69 2.07 16.25 -10.91
C GLY A 69 0.60 16.57 -11.15
N GLY A 70 -0.21 16.71 -10.11
CA GLY A 70 -1.57 17.22 -10.20
C GLY A 70 -1.57 18.72 -10.46
N ARG A 71 -2.56 19.22 -11.19
CA ARG A 71 -2.77 20.67 -11.41
C ARG A 71 -3.97 21.12 -10.57
N GLY A 72 -3.97 22.39 -10.16
CA GLY A 72 -5.06 22.93 -9.32
C GLY A 72 -5.21 22.16 -8.00
N LEU A 73 -6.44 22.09 -7.48
CA LEU A 73 -6.75 21.41 -6.22
C LEU A 73 -7.37 20.03 -6.47
N PRO A 74 -7.11 19.02 -5.61
CA PRO A 74 -7.54 17.64 -5.82
C PRO A 74 -9.07 17.50 -5.94
N GLN A 75 -9.85 18.25 -5.15
CA GLN A 75 -11.32 18.24 -5.20
C GLN A 75 -11.91 18.83 -6.49
N ASN A 76 -11.10 19.57 -7.27
CA ASN A 76 -11.50 20.13 -8.56
C ASN A 76 -11.10 19.23 -9.73
N ALA A 77 -10.24 18.24 -9.50
CA ALA A 77 -9.81 17.28 -10.50
C ALA A 77 -10.92 16.25 -10.79
N SER A 78 -10.86 15.65 -11.99
CA SER A 78 -11.78 14.56 -12.32
C SER A 78 -11.57 13.36 -11.38
N VAL A 79 -12.63 12.59 -11.15
CA VAL A 79 -12.54 11.36 -10.33
C VAL A 79 -11.43 10.44 -10.83
N SER A 80 -11.31 10.27 -12.16
CA SER A 80 -10.27 9.44 -12.77
C SER A 80 -8.86 9.96 -12.46
N GLU A 81 -8.65 11.28 -12.50
CA GLU A 81 -7.35 11.87 -12.13
C GLU A 81 -7.03 11.64 -10.65
N GLN A 82 -8.02 11.81 -9.76
CA GLN A 82 -7.84 11.54 -8.33
C GLN A 82 -7.41 10.09 -8.07
N TRP A 83 -8.06 9.12 -8.73
CA TRP A 83 -7.66 7.71 -8.67
C TRP A 83 -6.27 7.47 -9.26
N ALA A 84 -5.95 8.07 -10.41
CA ALA A 84 -4.63 7.94 -11.02
C ALA A 84 -3.51 8.44 -10.08
N LYS A 85 -3.72 9.57 -9.39
CA LYS A 85 -2.78 10.07 -8.39
C LYS A 85 -2.71 9.16 -7.16
N ALA A 86 -3.84 8.57 -6.73
CA ALA A 86 -3.86 7.62 -5.62
C ALA A 86 -3.08 6.34 -5.92
N TYR A 87 -3.25 5.77 -7.12
CA TYR A 87 -2.42 4.65 -7.59
C TYR A 87 -0.93 5.01 -7.62
N LYS A 88 -0.59 6.20 -8.14
CA LYS A 88 0.79 6.66 -8.17
C LYS A 88 1.38 6.80 -6.76
N LEU A 89 0.63 7.41 -5.84
CA LEU A 89 1.08 7.59 -4.46
C LEU A 89 1.21 6.24 -3.73
N TYR A 90 0.25 5.34 -3.93
CA TYR A 90 0.30 3.99 -3.37
C TYR A 90 1.51 3.20 -3.89
N ALA A 91 1.82 3.28 -5.19
CA ALA A 91 2.99 2.63 -5.75
C ALA A 91 4.31 3.16 -5.13
N GLN A 92 4.34 4.44 -4.75
CA GLN A 92 5.51 5.08 -4.14
C GLN A 92 5.63 4.81 -2.63
N GLN A 93 4.52 4.79 -1.90
CA GLN A 93 4.52 4.89 -0.43
C GLN A 93 3.69 3.79 0.26
N GLY A 94 3.10 2.86 -0.50
CA GLY A 94 2.17 1.87 0.02
C GLY A 94 0.98 2.51 0.72
N THR A 95 0.67 2.03 1.92
CA THR A 95 -0.48 2.48 2.72
C THR A 95 -0.17 3.66 3.63
N SER A 96 1.10 4.06 3.75
CA SER A 96 1.54 5.06 4.74
C SER A 96 0.79 6.40 4.68
N PRO A 97 0.43 6.96 3.50
CA PRO A 97 -0.28 8.24 3.43
C PRO A 97 -1.66 8.23 4.10
N TRP A 98 -2.28 7.06 4.24
CA TRP A 98 -3.62 6.90 4.80
C TRP A 98 -3.60 6.20 6.18
N TYR A 99 -2.44 6.12 6.84
CA TYR A 99 -2.33 5.41 8.12
C TYR A 99 -3.19 6.03 9.23
N ALA A 100 -3.44 7.34 9.18
CA ALA A 100 -4.29 8.03 10.14
C ALA A 100 -5.73 7.50 10.15
N SER A 101 -6.24 7.01 9.02
CA SER A 101 -7.58 6.43 8.89
C SER A 101 -7.61 4.89 9.00
N LYS A 102 -6.51 4.25 9.45
CA LYS A 102 -6.39 2.79 9.55
C LYS A 102 -7.50 2.12 10.35
N GLY A 103 -8.00 2.76 11.42
CA GLY A 103 -9.13 2.24 12.18
C GLY A 103 -10.39 2.02 11.32
N CYS A 104 -10.56 2.81 10.26
CA CYS A 104 -11.70 2.72 9.35
C CYS A 104 -11.50 1.71 8.20
N TRP A 105 -10.32 1.64 7.58
CA TRP A 105 -10.09 0.75 6.43
C TRP A 105 -9.45 -0.59 6.78
N GLY A 106 -8.80 -0.71 7.94
CA GLY A 106 -7.97 -1.88 8.29
C GLY A 106 -8.72 -3.20 8.38
N HIS A 107 -10.01 -3.17 8.72
CA HIS A 107 -10.87 -4.37 8.79
C HIS A 107 -11.57 -4.68 7.45
N LYS A 108 -11.28 -3.92 6.39
CA LYS A 108 -11.89 -4.05 5.07
C LYS A 108 -10.95 -4.68 4.03
N ILE A 109 -9.71 -4.99 4.42
CA ILE A 109 -8.64 -5.48 3.54
C ILE A 109 -7.93 -6.69 4.14
#